data_AF-A0A1B6G3D1-F1
#
_entry.id   AF-A0A1B6G3D1-F1
#
_cell.length_a   1.000
_cell.length_b   1.000
_cell.length_c   1.000
_cell.angle_alpha   90.00
_cell.angle_beta   90.00
_cell.angle_gamma   90.00
#
_symmetry.space_group_name_H-M   'P 1'
#
loop_
_entity.id
_entity.type
_entity.pdbx_description
1 polymer ?
#
loop_
_entity_poly.entity_id
_entity_poly.type
_entity_poly.pdbx_seq_one_letter_code
_entity_poly.pdbx_strand_id
1 'polypeptide(L)'
;MSPTYKLIYFNARGRAEHIRFIFAYAGVEYHDYRVPKEKWPELRKSMPFGMLPVLEMDGKYIGQSNAIARFLARQYHLAGKDEKEALQCDVMVDTLGDLKQV
;
A
#
# COMPACT_ATOMS: atom_id res chain seq x y z
N MET A 1 9.02 15.48 12.65
CA MET A 1 9.18 15.34 11.18
C MET A 1 8.17 14.31 10.72
N SER A 2 7.43 14.58 9.66
CA SER A 2 6.54 13.58 9.07
C SER A 2 7.39 12.44 8.48
N PRO A 3 6.97 11.16 8.61
CA PRO A 3 7.70 10.05 8.02
C PRO A 3 7.83 10.23 6.51
N THR A 4 9.00 9.92 5.96
CA THR A 4 9.22 9.94 4.50
C THR A 4 8.75 8.63 3.91
N TYR A 5 7.71 8.67 3.09
CA TYR A 5 7.15 7.50 2.42
C TYR A 5 7.73 7.30 1.02
N LYS A 6 8.04 6.05 0.68
CA LYS A 6 8.31 5.63 -0.70
C LYS A 6 7.51 4.39 -1.03
N LEU A 7 6.64 4.50 -2.02
CA LEU A 7 5.84 3.39 -2.53
C LEU A 7 6.55 2.77 -3.73
N ILE A 8 6.87 1.49 -3.62
CA ILE A 8 7.60 0.72 -4.63
C ILE A 8 6.59 -0.21 -5.32
N TYR A 9 6.39 -0.01 -6.63
CA TYR A 9 5.54 -0.89 -7.44
C TYR A 9 5.99 -0.90 -8.90
N PHE A 10 5.42 -1.78 -9.73
CA PHE A 10 5.60 -1.68 -11.18
C PHE A 10 5.04 -0.36 -11.73
N ASN A 11 5.45 0.01 -12.95
CA ASN A 11 4.81 1.09 -13.71
C ASN A 11 3.40 0.69 -14.19
N ALA A 12 2.51 0.46 -13.23
CA ALA A 12 1.12 0.08 -13.40
C ALA A 12 0.33 0.53 -12.16
N ARG A 13 -0.99 0.54 -12.28
CA ARG A 13 -1.91 0.79 -11.16
C ARG A 13 -1.90 -0.38 -10.18
N GLY A 14 -2.52 -1.50 -10.61
CA GLY A 14 -2.50 -2.78 -9.91
C GLY A 14 -2.83 -2.68 -8.42
N ARG A 15 -2.11 -3.44 -7.61
CA ARG A 15 -2.29 -3.50 -6.14
C ARG A 15 -1.73 -2.28 -5.39
N ALA A 16 -1.07 -1.34 -6.07
CA ALA A 16 -0.55 -0.13 -5.43
C ALA A 16 -1.51 1.05 -5.52
N GLU A 17 -2.50 1.01 -6.42
CA GLU A 17 -3.26 2.19 -6.77
C GLU A 17 -4.10 2.74 -5.63
N HIS A 18 -4.74 1.87 -4.84
CA HIS A 18 -5.52 2.32 -3.70
C HIS A 18 -4.65 2.95 -2.60
N ILE A 19 -3.36 2.61 -2.52
CA ILE A 19 -2.40 3.29 -1.64
C ILE A 19 -2.10 4.70 -2.19
N ARG A 20 -1.92 4.85 -3.51
CA ARG A 20 -1.74 6.17 -4.16
C ARG A 20 -2.93 7.09 -3.92
N PHE A 21 -4.16 6.55 -3.99
CA PHE A 21 -5.37 7.31 -3.69
C PHE A 21 -5.42 7.82 -2.25
N ILE A 22 -4.98 7.02 -1.28
CA ILE A 22 -4.91 7.48 0.12
C ILE A 22 -3.94 8.66 0.25
N PHE A 23 -2.74 8.57 -0.34
CA PHE A 23 -1.79 9.69 -0.31
C PHE A 23 -2.33 10.95 -0.98
N ALA A 24 -2.94 10.79 -2.16
CA ALA A 24 -3.55 11.91 -2.89
C ALA A 24 -4.68 12.57 -2.11
N TYR A 25 -5.58 11.77 -1.51
CA TYR A 25 -6.69 12.28 -0.70
C TYR A 25 -6.20 12.98 0.58
N ALA A 26 -5.19 12.40 1.24
CA ALA A 26 -4.61 12.96 2.46
C ALA A 26 -3.69 14.18 2.20
N GLY A 27 -3.38 14.50 0.95
CA GLY A 27 -2.45 15.58 0.59
C GLY A 27 -1.01 15.31 1.05
N VAL A 28 -0.62 14.03 1.14
CA VAL A 28 0.68 13.61 1.65
C VAL A 28 1.64 13.34 0.50
N GLU A 29 2.76 14.05 0.50
CA GLU A 29 3.84 13.78 -0.46
C GLU A 29 4.53 12.44 -0.15
N TYR A 30 4.81 11.70 -1.21
CA TYR A 30 5.52 10.43 -1.15
C TYR A 30 6.30 10.21 -2.44
N HIS A 31 7.33 9.38 -2.40
CA HIS A 31 8.06 8.97 -3.60
C HIS A 31 7.36 7.76 -4.25
N ASP A 32 6.69 7.95 -5.39
CA ASP A 32 6.13 6.88 -6.24
C ASP A 32 7.23 6.23 -7.09
N TYR A 33 7.96 5.28 -6.51
CA TYR A 33 9.04 4.59 -7.20
C TYR A 33 8.50 3.46 -8.08
N ARG A 34 8.50 3.70 -9.39
CA ARG A 34 8.03 2.75 -10.41
C ARG A 34 9.17 1.89 -10.95
N VAL A 35 9.20 0.63 -10.53
CA VAL A 35 10.24 -0.36 -10.85
C VAL A 35 10.23 -0.68 -12.36
N PRO A 36 11.34 -0.43 -13.08
CA PRO A 36 11.54 -0.94 -14.44
C PRO A 36 11.58 -2.47 -14.45
N LYS A 37 10.99 -3.11 -15.46
CA LYS A 37 10.87 -4.58 -15.52
C LYS A 37 12.23 -5.28 -15.45
N GLU A 38 13.25 -4.65 -16.02
CA GLU A 38 14.62 -5.15 -16.12
C GLU A 38 15.31 -5.18 -14.75
N LYS A 39 14.94 -4.26 -13.85
CA LYS A 39 15.49 -4.19 -12.48
C LYS A 39 14.77 -5.11 -11.50
N TRP A 40 13.59 -5.61 -11.86
CA TRP A 40 12.78 -6.43 -10.95
C TRP A 40 13.46 -7.72 -10.48
N PRO A 41 14.13 -8.53 -11.33
CA PRO A 41 14.78 -9.76 -10.88
C PRO A 41 15.81 -9.55 -9.76
N GLU A 42 16.50 -8.41 -9.78
CA GLU A 42 17.46 -8.03 -8.74
C GLU A 42 16.75 -7.53 -7.48
N LEU A 43 15.86 -6.53 -7.63
CA LEU A 43 15.11 -5.94 -6.52
C LEU A 43 14.24 -6.95 -5.78
N ARG A 44 13.69 -7.95 -6.47
CA ARG A 44 12.85 -8.99 -5.85
C ARG A 44 13.52 -9.67 -4.68
N LYS A 45 14.86 -9.84 -4.71
CA LYS A 45 15.62 -10.51 -3.67
C LYS A 45 15.66 -9.73 -2.36
N SER A 46 15.51 -8.40 -2.42
CA SER A 46 15.51 -7.51 -1.25
C SER A 46 14.11 -7.10 -0.80
N MET A 47 13.05 -7.45 -1.56
CA MET A 47 11.67 -7.12 -1.19
C MET A 47 11.08 -8.15 -0.22
N PRO A 48 10.28 -7.73 0.78
CA PRO A 48 9.51 -8.63 1.63
C PRO A 48 8.70 -9.63 0.79
N PHE A 49 8.85 -10.91 1.12
CA PHE A 49 8.21 -12.05 0.42
C PHE A 49 8.53 -12.15 -1.08
N GLY A 50 9.49 -11.38 -1.59
CA GLY A 50 9.79 -11.29 -3.02
C GLY A 50 8.60 -10.80 -3.86
N MET A 51 7.79 -9.89 -3.30
CA MET A 51 6.56 -9.38 -3.91
C MET A 51 6.48 -7.84 -3.87
N LEU A 52 5.55 -7.29 -4.65
CA LEU A 52 5.17 -5.88 -4.68
C LEU A 52 3.64 -5.76 -4.51
N PRO A 53 3.10 -4.64 -3.99
CA PRO A 53 3.80 -3.42 -3.59
C PRO A 53 4.52 -3.51 -2.26
N VAL A 54 5.46 -2.59 -2.07
CA VAL A 54 6.21 -2.39 -0.82
C VAL A 54 6.17 -0.90 -0.46
N LEU A 55 5.90 -0.61 0.81
CA LEU A 55 6.08 0.73 1.38
C LEU A 55 7.39 0.75 2.16
N GLU A 56 8.28 1.66 1.80
CA GLU A 56 9.45 2.01 2.59
C GLU A 56 9.06 3.20 3.50
N MET A 57 9.16 2.99 4.82
CA MET A 57 8.89 3.98 5.86
C MET A 57 9.93 3.82 6.96
N ASP A 58 10.66 4.88 7.30
CA ASP A 58 11.71 4.90 8.33
C ASP A 58 12.77 3.79 8.13
N GLY A 59 13.16 3.56 6.87
CA GLY A 59 14.13 2.53 6.47
C GLY A 59 13.62 1.09 6.53
N LYS A 60 12.34 0.88 6.90
CA LYS A 60 11.71 -0.45 6.93
C LYS A 60 10.89 -0.69 5.67
N TYR A 61 11.04 -1.89 5.12
CA TYR A 61 10.32 -2.34 3.93
C TYR A 61 9.12 -3.18 4.36
N ILE A 62 7.91 -2.70 4.07
CA ILE A 62 6.65 -3.30 4.48
C ILE A 62 5.91 -3.79 3.25
N GLY A 63 5.60 -5.09 3.19
CA GLY A 63 4.79 -5.69 2.13
C GLY A 63 3.29 -5.72 2.45
N GLN A 64 2.51 -6.33 1.55
CA GLN A 64 1.04 -6.49 1.62
C GLN A 64 0.23 -5.20 1.43
N SER A 65 -0.36 -5.06 0.23
CA SER A 65 -1.05 -3.85 -0.20
C SER A 65 -2.21 -3.42 0.67
N ASN A 66 -3.02 -4.37 1.16
CA ASN A 66 -4.20 -4.05 1.96
C ASN A 66 -3.79 -3.65 3.39
N ALA A 67 -2.75 -4.28 3.95
CA ALA A 67 -2.22 -3.92 5.25
C ALA A 67 -1.61 -2.51 5.24
N ILE A 68 -0.83 -2.18 4.21
CA ILE A 68 -0.28 -0.83 4.01
C ILE A 68 -1.41 0.20 3.91
N ALA A 69 -2.42 -0.08 3.08
CA ALA A 69 -3.55 0.83 2.91
C ALA A 69 -4.34 1.04 4.19
N ARG A 70 -4.61 -0.03 4.96
CA ARG A 70 -5.30 0.04 6.26
C ARG A 70 -4.52 0.87 7.27
N PHE A 71 -3.19 0.71 7.32
CA PHE A 71 -2.32 1.53 8.16
C PHE A 71 -2.46 3.02 7.81
N LEU A 72 -2.29 3.38 6.53
CA LEU A 72 -2.38 4.77 6.09
C LEU A 72 -3.80 5.34 6.27
N ALA A 73 -4.84 4.56 6.00
CA ALA A 73 -6.21 4.95 6.23
C ALA A 73 -6.46 5.28 7.71
N ARG A 74 -5.92 4.50 8.65
CA ARG A 74 -6.00 4.82 10.09
C ARG A 74 -5.21 6.08 10.44
N GLN A 75 -4.00 6.23 9.91
CA GLN A 75 -3.16 7.43 10.14
C GLN A 75 -3.84 8.72 9.67
N TYR A 76 -4.64 8.66 8.60
CA TYR A 76 -5.31 9.82 8.00
C TYR A 76 -6.83 9.85 8.22
N HIS A 77 -7.34 9.11 9.21
CA HIS A 77 -8.76 9.11 9.62
C HIS A 77 -9.75 8.72 8.49
N LEU A 78 -9.35 7.78 7.63
CA LEU A 78 -10.14 7.24 6.50
C LEU A 78 -10.66 5.82 6.75
N ALA A 79 -10.46 5.27 7.94
CA ALA A 79 -10.85 3.90 8.29
C ALA A 79 -12.10 3.84 9.18
N GLY A 80 -12.99 4.84 9.08
CA GLY A 80 -14.15 4.97 9.97
C GLY A 80 -13.83 5.67 11.30
N LYS A 81 -14.87 5.93 12.10
CA LYS A 81 -14.79 6.67 13.37
C LYS A 81 -14.49 5.79 14.57
N ASP A 82 -14.80 4.50 14.47
CA ASP A 82 -14.59 3.52 15.52
C ASP A 82 -14.23 2.13 14.96
N GLU A 83 -13.98 1.17 15.85
CA GLU A 83 -13.55 -0.17 15.46
C GLU A 83 -14.64 -0.93 14.67
N LYS A 84 -15.93 -0.62 14.87
CA LYS A 84 -17.01 -1.28 14.12
C LYS A 84 -17.06 -0.76 12.69
N GLU A 85 -16.92 0.55 12.49
CA GLU A 85 -16.82 1.13 11.15
C GLU A 85 -15.54 0.67 10.44
N ALA A 86 -14.40 0.60 11.14
CA ALA A 86 -13.15 0.06 10.60
C ALA A 86 -13.29 -1.40 10.15
N LEU A 87 -13.97 -2.23 10.97
CA LEU A 87 -14.29 -3.60 10.61
C LEU A 87 -15.16 -3.67 9.34
N GLN A 88 -16.13 -2.78 9.17
CA GLN A 88 -16.94 -2.73 7.95
C GLN A 88 -16.09 -2.41 6.71
N CYS A 89 -15.12 -1.49 6.83
CA CYS A 89 -14.15 -1.23 5.77
C CYS A 89 -13.33 -2.48 5.44
N ASP A 90 -12.87 -3.21 6.46
CA ASP A 90 -12.07 -4.42 6.29
C ASP A 90 -12.86 -5.54 5.60
N VAL A 91 -14.12 -5.76 6.00
CA VAL A 91 -15.02 -6.70 5.33
C VAL A 91 -15.12 -6.39 3.84
N MET A 92 -15.33 -5.12 3.46
CA MET A 92 -15.45 -4.73 2.05
C MET A 92 -14.14 -4.95 1.28
N VAL A 93 -13.01 -4.54 1.84
CA VAL A 93 -11.69 -4.66 1.20
C VAL A 93 -11.31 -6.13 1.00
N ASP A 94 -11.54 -6.98 2.00
CA ASP A 94 -11.15 -8.38 1.94
C ASP A 94 -12.14 -9.18 1.07
N THR A 95 -13.43 -8.86 1.07
CA THR A 95 -14.42 -9.41 0.12
C THR A 95 -14.01 -9.11 -1.34
N LEU A 96 -13.55 -7.90 -1.63
CA LEU A 96 -13.02 -7.56 -2.97
C LEU A 96 -11.74 -8.34 -3.31
N GLY A 97 -10.97 -8.76 -2.30
CA GLY A 97 -9.83 -9.65 -2.46
C GLY A 97 -10.25 -11.06 -2.85
N ASP A 98 -11.29 -11.59 -2.22
CA ASP A 98 -11.83 -12.93 -2.49
C ASP A 98 -12.50 -13.01 -3.86
N LEU A 99 -13.26 -11.99 -4.26
CA LEU A 99 -13.90 -11.94 -5.59
C LEU A 99 -12.90 -11.98 -6.76
N LYS A 100 -11.65 -11.54 -6.55
CA LYS A 100 -10.60 -11.61 -7.58
C LYS A 100 -10.00 -13.00 -7.75
N GLN A 101 -10.33 -13.95 -6.88
CA GLN A 101 -9.83 -15.32 -6.91
C GLN A 101 -10.76 -16.27 -7.68
N VAL A 102 -11.94 -15.79 -8.05
CA VAL A 102 -12.93 -16.49 -8.89
C VAL A 102 -12.75 -16.06 -10.34
#